data_AF-A0A857F136-F1
#
_entry.id   AF-A0A857F136-F1
#
_cell.length_a   1.000
_cell.length_b   1.000
_cell.length_c   1.000
_cell.angle_alpha   90.00
_cell.angle_beta   90.00
_cell.angle_gamma   90.00
#
_symmetry.space_group_name_H-M   'P 1'
#
loop_
_entity.id
_entity.type
_entity.pdbx_description
1 polymer ?
#
loop_
_entity_poly.entity_id
_entity_poly.type
_entity_poly.pdbx_seq_one_letter_code
_entity_poly.pdbx_strand_id
1 'polypeptide(L)'
;MTYQIIYADPPWTYRDKANSGKRGVDFKYETMNLADICRLPVWELAGDSCLLAMWWVPTQPLEALKVVEAWGFRLMTMKGFTWHKTNKNKGNSAIGMGHMTRANSEDVLFAMKGRLPERLNAAICQHQTAPRGEHSAKPDIFRDLLVSLLGDVPRIELFARTQAEGWDSWGNECINSLELTPATIRTAPQKQLQNIPEIIPVPETGNTVWPVEVNLYFNKVPGAAELPVDLQHKILGNINRMKLDGIPPDAIIAAAATLTVAMGATA
;
A
#
# COMPACT_ATOMS: atom_id res chain seq x y z
N MET A 1 -6.47 -17.85 6.06
CA MET A 1 -7.15 -16.71 6.72
C MET A 1 -8.12 -16.11 5.71
N THR A 2 -9.32 -15.73 6.12
CA THR A 2 -10.33 -15.16 5.21
C THR A 2 -10.76 -13.78 5.68
N TYR A 3 -11.18 -12.94 4.74
CA TYR A 3 -11.49 -11.54 4.94
C TYR A 3 -12.98 -11.26 4.74
N GLN A 4 -13.51 -10.32 5.51
CA GLN A 4 -14.89 -9.83 5.39
C GLN A 4 -14.94 -8.54 4.56
N ILE A 5 -13.82 -7.84 4.44
CA ILE A 5 -13.66 -6.69 3.55
C ILE A 5 -12.43 -6.91 2.67
N ILE A 6 -12.64 -6.85 1.37
CA ILE A 6 -11.57 -6.78 0.37
C ILE A 6 -11.71 -5.43 -0.33
N TYR A 7 -10.72 -4.57 -0.15
CA TYR A 7 -10.63 -3.28 -0.83
C TYR A 7 -9.60 -3.39 -1.95
N ALA A 8 -9.92 -3.00 -3.18
CA ALA A 8 -9.03 -3.23 -4.32
C ALA A 8 -8.98 -2.04 -5.28
N ASP A 9 -7.79 -1.73 -5.78
CA ASP A 9 -7.56 -0.76 -6.87
C ASP A 9 -6.75 -1.39 -8.01
N PRO A 10 -7.36 -2.29 -8.82
CA PRO A 10 -6.62 -3.03 -9.84
C PRO A 10 -5.92 -2.10 -10.85
N PRO A 11 -4.71 -2.42 -11.32
CA PRO A 11 -3.95 -1.57 -12.22
C PRO A 11 -4.37 -1.80 -13.68
N TRP A 12 -5.58 -1.38 -14.04
CA TRP A 12 -6.18 -1.62 -15.36
C TRP A 12 -5.31 -1.11 -16.53
N THR A 13 -5.06 -1.96 -17.52
CA THR A 13 -4.50 -1.50 -18.80
C THR A 13 -5.57 -0.77 -19.63
N TYR A 14 -5.26 0.43 -20.13
CA TYR A 14 -6.17 1.19 -20.98
C TYR A 14 -5.95 0.82 -22.46
N ARG A 15 -7.04 0.69 -23.22
CA ARG A 15 -6.96 0.49 -24.69
C ARG A 15 -6.53 1.77 -25.41
N ASP A 16 -7.03 2.91 -24.92
CA ASP A 16 -6.72 4.21 -25.47
C ASP A 16 -5.38 4.72 -24.92
N LYS A 17 -4.30 4.36 -25.60
CA LYS A 17 -3.03 5.06 -25.43
C LYS A 17 -3.26 6.49 -25.91
N ALA A 18 -3.44 7.43 -24.98
CA ALA A 18 -3.39 8.83 -25.32
C ALA A 18 -2.01 9.12 -25.92
N ASN A 19 -1.90 9.08 -27.26
CA ASN A 19 -0.70 9.41 -28.04
C ASN A 19 -0.28 10.89 -27.89
N SER A 20 -0.99 11.66 -27.06
CA SER A 20 -0.76 13.07 -26.78
C SER A 20 0.31 13.25 -25.70
N GLY A 21 1.56 12.93 -26.06
CA GLY A 21 2.74 13.11 -25.20
C GLY A 21 2.85 12.06 -24.10
N LYS A 22 3.98 12.02 -23.39
CA LYS A 22 4.35 11.07 -22.31
C LYS A 22 3.45 11.14 -21.05
N ARG A 23 2.12 11.19 -21.20
CA ARG A 23 1.11 11.43 -20.15
C ARG A 23 0.24 10.20 -19.85
N GLY A 24 0.40 9.11 -20.59
CA GLY A 24 -0.33 7.85 -20.36
C GLY A 24 0.02 7.21 -19.02
N VAL A 25 -0.94 6.48 -18.44
CA VAL A 25 -0.77 5.76 -17.16
C VAL A 25 0.31 4.68 -17.24
N ASP A 26 0.51 4.07 -18.41
CA ASP A 26 1.52 3.04 -18.70
C ASP A 26 2.98 3.51 -18.43
N PHE A 27 3.21 4.82 -18.31
CA PHE A 27 4.55 5.37 -18.00
C PHE A 27 4.80 5.57 -16.50
N LYS A 28 3.81 5.31 -15.63
CA LYS A 28 3.86 5.66 -14.20
C LYS A 28 3.81 4.45 -13.25
N TYR A 29 3.27 3.31 -13.68
CA TYR A 29 3.24 2.05 -12.94
C TYR A 29 2.97 0.88 -13.90
N GLU A 30 3.35 -0.34 -13.51
CA GLU A 30 3.07 -1.55 -14.29
C GLU A 30 1.56 -1.84 -14.26
N THR A 31 0.95 -1.99 -15.43
CA THR A 31 -0.48 -2.32 -15.55
C THR A 31 -0.67 -3.82 -15.77
N MET A 32 -1.85 -4.32 -15.39
CA MET A 32 -2.24 -5.71 -15.62
C MET A 32 -3.38 -5.76 -16.64
N ASN A 33 -3.27 -6.70 -17.58
CA ASN A 33 -4.37 -6.99 -18.47
C ASN A 33 -5.51 -7.68 -17.69
N LEU A 34 -6.71 -7.63 -18.25
CA LEU A 34 -7.91 -8.19 -17.62
C LEU A 34 -7.75 -9.66 -17.22
N ALA A 35 -7.13 -10.48 -18.08
CA ALA A 35 -7.02 -11.91 -17.83
C ALA A 35 -6.15 -12.19 -16.59
N ASP A 36 -5.09 -11.42 -16.39
CA ASP A 36 -4.20 -11.56 -15.23
C ASP A 36 -4.87 -11.10 -13.94
N ILE A 37 -5.66 -10.02 -13.99
CA ILE A 37 -6.46 -9.58 -12.83
C ILE A 37 -7.47 -10.67 -12.45
N CYS A 38 -8.20 -11.23 -13.43
CA CYS A 38 -9.17 -12.30 -13.21
C CYS A 38 -8.56 -13.60 -12.64
N ARG A 39 -7.28 -13.88 -12.93
CA ARG A 39 -6.58 -15.09 -12.46
C ARG A 39 -6.10 -15.02 -11.02
N LEU A 40 -6.14 -13.84 -10.39
CA LEU A 40 -5.80 -13.71 -8.98
C LEU A 40 -6.81 -14.50 -8.15
N PRO A 41 -6.36 -15.37 -7.23
CA PRO A 41 -7.22 -16.27 -6.46
C PRO A 41 -8.01 -15.58 -5.33
N VAL A 42 -8.56 -14.38 -5.57
CA VAL A 42 -9.27 -13.59 -4.55
C VAL A 42 -10.47 -14.33 -3.95
N TRP A 43 -11.02 -15.33 -4.66
CA TRP A 43 -12.07 -16.21 -4.14
C TRP A 43 -11.66 -16.99 -2.89
N GLU A 44 -10.37 -17.30 -2.71
CA GLU A 44 -9.82 -17.99 -1.53
C GLU A 44 -9.60 -17.03 -0.34
N LEU A 45 -9.41 -15.73 -0.62
CA LEU A 45 -9.32 -14.70 0.42
C LEU A 45 -10.67 -14.37 1.04
N ALA A 46 -11.73 -14.45 0.23
CA ALA A 46 -13.06 -14.01 0.63
C ALA A 46 -13.72 -15.02 1.59
N GLY A 47 -14.10 -14.56 2.79
CA GLY A 47 -14.93 -15.33 3.71
C GLY A 47 -16.36 -15.55 3.19
N ASP A 48 -17.17 -16.32 3.94
CA ASP A 48 -18.54 -16.68 3.54
C ASP A 48 -19.52 -15.50 3.49
N SER A 49 -19.17 -14.37 4.11
CA SER A 49 -19.89 -13.11 4.06
C SER A 49 -18.86 -12.00 3.87
N CYS A 50 -18.58 -11.65 2.62
CA CYS A 50 -17.49 -10.76 2.26
C CYS A 50 -17.97 -9.64 1.32
N LEU A 51 -17.58 -8.40 1.62
CA LEU A 51 -17.73 -7.25 0.74
C LEU A 51 -16.44 -7.06 -0.07
N LEU A 52 -16.58 -7.01 -1.39
CA LEU A 52 -15.59 -6.46 -2.30
C LEU A 52 -15.93 -5.00 -2.60
N ALA A 53 -15.04 -4.09 -2.20
CA ALA A 53 -15.06 -2.68 -2.56
C ALA A 53 -13.93 -2.42 -3.57
N MET A 54 -14.27 -2.28 -4.85
CA MET A 54 -13.27 -2.22 -5.92
C MET A 54 -13.36 -0.93 -6.72
N TRP A 55 -12.26 -0.20 -6.84
CA TRP A 55 -12.14 0.90 -7.79
C TRP A 55 -12.19 0.37 -9.22
N TRP A 56 -12.93 1.07 -10.07
CA TRP A 56 -13.06 0.72 -11.47
C TRP A 56 -13.03 1.97 -12.35
N VAL A 57 -12.74 1.76 -13.63
CA VAL A 57 -12.61 2.85 -14.60
C VAL A 57 -13.90 2.96 -15.43
N PRO A 58 -14.51 4.14 -15.56
CA PRO A 58 -15.77 4.34 -16.31
C PRO A 58 -15.77 3.85 -17.76
N THR A 59 -14.61 3.74 -18.40
CA THR A 59 -14.45 3.25 -19.78
C THR A 59 -14.36 1.73 -19.88
N GLN A 60 -14.29 1.02 -18.74
CA GLN A 60 -14.11 -0.43 -18.65
C GLN A 60 -15.13 -1.11 -17.70
N PRO A 61 -16.43 -0.80 -17.78
CA PRO A 61 -17.42 -1.38 -16.88
C PRO A 61 -17.56 -2.90 -17.07
N LEU A 62 -17.51 -3.38 -18.31
CA LEU A 62 -17.66 -4.81 -18.60
C LEU A 62 -16.47 -5.62 -18.09
N GLU A 63 -15.26 -5.08 -18.20
CA GLU A 63 -14.05 -5.65 -17.64
C GLU A 63 -14.12 -5.71 -16.11
N ALA A 64 -14.58 -4.65 -15.45
CA ALA A 64 -14.78 -4.65 -14.00
C ALA A 64 -15.76 -5.74 -13.55
N LEU A 65 -16.86 -5.93 -14.27
CA LEU A 65 -17.84 -6.99 -13.98
C LEU A 65 -17.26 -8.40 -14.17
N LYS A 66 -16.39 -8.61 -15.16
CA LYS A 66 -15.68 -9.87 -15.35
C LYS A 66 -14.73 -10.19 -14.20
N VAL A 67 -14.07 -9.18 -13.64
CA VAL A 67 -13.23 -9.36 -12.44
C VAL A 67 -14.08 -9.74 -11.23
N VAL A 68 -15.20 -9.05 -11.01
CA VAL A 68 -16.16 -9.37 -9.94
C VAL A 68 -16.63 -10.82 -10.04
N GLU A 69 -17.04 -11.27 -11.23
CA GLU A 69 -17.47 -12.65 -11.47
C GLU A 69 -16.32 -13.66 -11.26
N ALA A 70 -15.15 -13.41 -11.85
CA ALA A 70 -13.99 -14.29 -11.74
C ALA A 70 -13.50 -14.49 -10.29
N TRP A 71 -13.60 -13.44 -9.47
CA TRP A 71 -13.26 -13.51 -8.05
C TRP A 71 -14.36 -14.13 -7.18
N GLY A 72 -15.48 -14.57 -7.77
CA GLY A 72 -16.56 -15.26 -7.07
C GLY A 72 -17.52 -14.33 -6.31
N PHE A 73 -17.63 -13.07 -6.73
CA PHE A 73 -18.53 -12.09 -6.15
C PHE A 73 -19.74 -11.82 -7.07
N ARG A 74 -20.86 -11.44 -6.45
CA ARG A 74 -22.03 -10.92 -7.16
C ARG A 74 -22.10 -9.40 -6.98
N LEU A 75 -22.22 -8.67 -8.08
CA LEU A 75 -22.38 -7.22 -8.05
C LEU A 75 -23.59 -6.82 -7.20
N MET A 76 -23.43 -5.79 -6.37
CA MET A 76 -24.52 -5.11 -5.70
C MET A 76 -24.81 -3.75 -6.35
N THR A 77 -23.77 -2.93 -6.54
CA THR A 77 -23.87 -1.60 -7.13
C THR A 77 -22.54 -1.19 -7.74
N MET A 78 -22.58 -0.45 -8.85
CA MET A 78 -21.38 0.17 -9.44
C MET A 78 -20.92 1.43 -8.69
N LYS A 79 -21.75 1.94 -7.78
CA LYS A 79 -21.53 3.17 -7.00
C LYS A 79 -21.75 2.91 -5.51
N GLY A 80 -20.92 2.04 -4.93
CA GLY A 80 -20.82 1.90 -3.48
C GLY A 80 -20.29 3.18 -2.85
N PHE A 81 -19.25 3.76 -3.47
CA PHE A 81 -18.81 5.13 -3.23
C PHE A 81 -18.56 5.87 -4.53
N THR A 82 -18.72 7.20 -4.49
CA THR A 82 -18.30 8.15 -5.52
C THR A 82 -17.39 9.19 -4.88
N TRP A 83 -16.15 9.22 -5.33
CA TRP A 83 -15.18 10.24 -4.95
C TRP A 83 -15.29 11.45 -5.87
N HIS A 84 -15.78 12.57 -5.35
CA HIS A 84 -15.62 13.87 -6.00
C HIS A 84 -14.25 14.47 -5.68
N LYS A 85 -13.43 14.64 -6.72
CA LYS A 85 -12.05 15.10 -6.59
C LYS A 85 -11.97 16.61 -6.49
N THR A 86 -11.28 17.12 -5.49
CA THR A 86 -10.94 18.55 -5.37
C THR A 86 -9.44 18.80 -5.57
N ASN A 87 -9.10 20.04 -5.92
CA ASN A 87 -7.71 20.48 -5.95
C ASN A 87 -7.21 20.69 -4.51
N LYS A 88 -6.04 20.12 -4.18
CA LYS A 88 -5.43 20.16 -2.85
C LYS A 88 -5.47 21.55 -2.19
N ASN A 89 -5.12 22.60 -2.93
CA ASN A 89 -4.91 23.94 -2.36
C ASN A 89 -6.06 24.92 -2.61
N LYS A 90 -7.01 24.59 -3.50
CA LYS A 90 -8.04 25.54 -3.95
C LYS A 90 -9.45 25.13 -3.54
N GLY A 91 -9.67 23.90 -3.08
CA GLY A 91 -10.98 23.38 -2.65
C GLY A 91 -12.01 23.19 -3.78
N ASN A 92 -11.79 23.78 -4.96
CA ASN A 92 -12.64 23.58 -6.14
C ASN A 92 -12.39 22.23 -6.81
N SER A 93 -13.33 21.80 -7.67
CA SER A 93 -13.26 20.53 -8.37
C SER A 93 -11.99 20.38 -9.22
N ALA A 94 -11.33 19.23 -9.09
CA ALA A 94 -10.21 18.84 -9.94
C ALA A 94 -10.77 18.22 -11.24
N ILE A 95 -10.79 19.02 -12.30
CA ILE A 95 -11.35 18.62 -13.59
C ILE A 95 -10.29 17.89 -14.43
N GLY A 96 -10.42 16.56 -14.51
CA GLY A 96 -9.61 15.66 -15.31
C GLY A 96 -10.04 15.58 -16.79
N MET A 97 -9.30 14.75 -17.53
CA MET A 97 -9.61 14.44 -18.93
C MET A 97 -10.85 13.55 -19.01
N GLY A 98 -11.58 13.63 -20.11
CA GLY A 98 -12.69 12.76 -20.44
C GLY A 98 -13.06 12.94 -21.91
N HIS A 99 -13.82 11.99 -22.46
CA HIS A 99 -14.12 11.95 -23.89
C HIS A 99 -15.24 12.93 -24.25
N MET A 100 -16.48 12.61 -23.88
CA MET A 100 -17.65 13.43 -24.18
C MET A 100 -17.94 14.48 -23.11
N THR A 101 -17.57 14.19 -21.86
CA THR A 101 -17.68 15.10 -20.71
C THR A 101 -16.36 15.14 -19.95
N ARG A 102 -16.16 16.17 -19.13
CA ARG A 102 -14.97 16.28 -18.29
C ARG A 102 -15.13 15.42 -17.04
N ALA A 103 -14.16 14.55 -16.76
CA ALA A 103 -14.20 13.71 -15.57
C ALA A 103 -13.77 14.48 -14.32
N ASN A 104 -14.50 14.33 -13.22
CA ASN A 104 -14.14 14.90 -11.91
C ASN A 104 -14.37 13.92 -10.75
N SER A 105 -14.80 12.70 -11.05
CA SER A 105 -15.07 11.67 -10.05
C SER A 105 -14.50 10.31 -10.41
N GLU A 106 -14.28 9.51 -9.38
CA GLU A 106 -14.01 8.07 -9.48
C GLU A 106 -15.04 7.31 -8.65
N ASP A 107 -15.35 6.08 -9.03
CA ASP A 107 -16.36 5.27 -8.35
C ASP A 107 -15.73 3.97 -7.82
N VAL A 108 -16.26 3.53 -6.68
CA VAL A 108 -16.01 2.22 -6.08
C VAL A 108 -17.25 1.38 -6.29
N LEU A 109 -17.13 0.23 -6.93
CA LEU A 109 -18.23 -0.74 -6.98
C LEU A 109 -18.25 -1.57 -5.69
N PHE A 110 -19.44 -1.97 -5.26
CA PHE A 110 -19.63 -2.96 -4.20
C PHE A 110 -20.17 -4.25 -4.79
N ALA A 111 -19.51 -5.34 -4.45
CA ALA A 111 -19.94 -6.70 -4.76
C ALA A 111 -19.83 -7.57 -3.52
N MET A 112 -20.53 -8.70 -3.48
CA MET A 112 -20.61 -9.53 -2.29
C MET A 112 -20.42 -11.01 -2.58
N LYS A 113 -19.83 -11.73 -1.63
CA LYS A 113 -19.79 -13.19 -1.57
C LYS A 113 -20.68 -13.67 -0.41
N GLY A 114 -21.51 -14.67 -0.70
CA GLY A 114 -22.41 -15.32 0.26
C GLY A 114 -23.52 -14.41 0.81
N ARG A 115 -23.58 -14.17 2.13
CA ARG A 115 -24.61 -13.30 2.73
C ARG A 115 -24.13 -11.85 2.74
N LEU A 116 -25.07 -10.91 2.60
CA LEU A 116 -24.76 -9.48 2.74
C LEU A 116 -24.33 -9.21 4.20
N PRO A 117 -23.15 -8.61 4.43
CA PRO A 117 -22.73 -8.23 5.78
C PRO A 117 -23.70 -7.26 6.45
N GLU A 118 -23.78 -7.32 7.78
CA GLU A 118 -24.59 -6.37 8.54
C GLU A 118 -24.04 -4.95 8.41
N ARG A 119 -24.92 -4.01 8.06
CA ARG A 119 -24.56 -2.60 7.94
C ARG A 119 -24.64 -1.94 9.32
N LEU A 120 -23.49 -1.51 9.86
CA LEU A 120 -23.40 -0.87 11.17
C LEU A 120 -23.64 0.64 11.13
N ASN A 121 -23.30 1.30 10.02
CA ASN A 121 -23.50 2.74 9.87
C ASN A 121 -24.39 3.08 8.68
N ALA A 122 -25.62 3.52 8.96
CA ALA A 122 -26.59 3.90 7.95
C ALA A 122 -26.45 5.36 7.46
N ALA A 123 -25.67 6.19 8.15
CA ALA A 123 -25.49 7.61 7.86
C ALA A 123 -24.45 7.87 6.76
N ILE A 124 -23.69 6.85 6.34
CA ILE A 124 -22.68 6.97 5.30
C ILE A 124 -23.34 7.32 3.96
N CYS A 125 -23.01 8.48 3.42
CA CYS A 125 -23.38 8.88 2.07
C CYS A 125 -22.44 8.22 1.06
N GLN A 126 -22.96 7.77 -0.10
CA GLN A 126 -22.11 7.27 -1.18
C GLN A 126 -21.16 8.34 -1.73
N HIS A 127 -21.55 9.62 -1.68
CA HIS A 127 -20.77 10.73 -2.22
C HIS A 127 -19.76 11.25 -1.20
N GLN A 128 -18.48 11.23 -1.56
CA GLN A 128 -17.38 11.66 -0.72
C GLN A 128 -16.53 12.70 -1.47
N THR A 129 -16.35 13.87 -0.87
CA THR A 129 -15.48 14.93 -1.43
C THR A 129 -14.13 14.89 -0.74
N ALA A 130 -13.05 14.69 -1.50
CA ALA A 130 -11.69 14.67 -0.96
C ALA A 130 -10.67 15.18 -2.00
N PRO A 131 -9.55 15.77 -1.57
CA PRO A 131 -8.52 16.26 -2.47
C PRO A 131 -7.83 15.11 -3.21
N ARG A 132 -7.48 15.31 -4.48
CA ARG A 132 -6.71 14.32 -5.25
C ARG A 132 -5.34 14.08 -4.62
N GLY A 133 -4.94 12.81 -4.51
CA GLY A 133 -3.60 12.39 -4.09
C GLY A 133 -2.55 12.56 -5.20
N GLU A 134 -1.28 12.30 -4.86
CA GLU A 134 -0.21 12.14 -5.85
C GLU A 134 -0.37 10.79 -6.57
N HIS A 135 0.08 10.72 -7.84
CA HIS A 135 0.11 9.46 -8.61
C HIS A 135 -1.21 8.66 -8.64
N SER A 136 -2.36 9.32 -8.53
CA SER A 136 -3.70 8.68 -8.43
C SER A 136 -3.96 7.87 -7.15
N ALA A 137 -3.21 8.15 -6.09
CA ALA A 137 -3.45 7.60 -4.75
C ALA A 137 -4.89 7.95 -4.30
N LYS A 138 -5.58 6.92 -3.81
CA LYS A 138 -6.94 7.02 -3.30
C LYS A 138 -6.91 7.57 -1.87
N PRO A 139 -7.85 8.45 -1.47
CA PRO A 139 -7.89 9.01 -0.13
C PRO A 139 -8.14 7.95 0.95
N ASP A 140 -7.53 8.12 2.12
CA ASP A 140 -7.64 7.16 3.24
C ASP A 140 -9.06 7.05 3.80
N ILE A 141 -9.88 8.10 3.67
CA ILE A 141 -11.28 8.14 4.12
C ILE A 141 -12.10 6.94 3.65
N PHE A 142 -11.80 6.36 2.49
CA PHE A 142 -12.54 5.20 1.99
C PHE A 142 -12.30 3.94 2.82
N ARG A 143 -11.09 3.77 3.38
CA ARG A 143 -10.82 2.70 4.34
C ARG A 143 -11.64 2.91 5.61
N ASP A 144 -11.61 4.13 6.15
CA ASP A 144 -12.35 4.48 7.37
C ASP A 144 -13.87 4.29 7.21
N LEU A 145 -14.41 4.65 6.04
CA LEU A 145 -15.81 4.45 5.71
C LEU A 145 -16.17 2.96 5.63
N LEU A 146 -15.30 2.10 5.07
CA LEU A 146 -15.53 0.66 5.05
C LEU A 146 -15.51 0.06 6.46
N VAL A 147 -14.58 0.50 7.31
CA VAL A 147 -14.52 0.09 8.73
C VAL A 147 -15.75 0.60 9.48
N SER A 148 -16.19 1.83 9.25
CA SER A 148 -17.42 2.35 9.87
C SER A 148 -18.67 1.61 9.38
N LEU A 149 -18.69 1.18 8.12
CA LEU A 149 -19.81 0.48 7.51
C LEU A 149 -20.01 -0.93 8.09
N LEU A 150 -18.91 -1.68 8.29
CA LEU A 150 -18.96 -3.12 8.61
C LEU A 150 -18.26 -3.51 9.93
N GLY A 151 -17.59 -2.57 10.59
CA GLY A 151 -16.94 -2.76 11.88
C GLY A 151 -15.48 -3.19 11.79
N ASP A 152 -14.94 -3.56 12.95
CA ASP A 152 -13.59 -4.08 13.07
C ASP A 152 -13.53 -5.57 12.74
N VAL A 153 -13.50 -5.85 11.43
CA VAL A 153 -13.46 -7.20 10.88
C VAL A 153 -12.17 -7.41 10.07
N PRO A 154 -11.72 -8.67 9.89
CA PRO A 154 -10.63 -9.01 9.00
C PRO A 154 -10.77 -8.34 7.63
N ARG A 155 -9.80 -7.50 7.27
CA ARG A 155 -9.80 -6.67 6.06
C ARG A 155 -8.43 -6.61 5.38
N ILE A 156 -8.44 -6.64 4.06
CA ILE A 156 -7.24 -6.56 3.22
C ILE A 156 -7.42 -5.53 2.09
N GLU A 157 -6.34 -4.83 1.79
CA GLU A 157 -6.20 -4.00 0.59
C GLU A 157 -5.34 -4.69 -0.45
N LEU A 158 -5.91 -4.91 -1.63
CA LEU A 158 -5.23 -5.45 -2.81
C LEU A 158 -4.78 -4.31 -3.73
N PHE A 159 -3.60 -4.47 -4.31
CA PHE A 159 -2.88 -3.45 -5.06
C PHE A 159 -2.53 -2.21 -4.22
N ALA A 160 -2.28 -2.44 -2.92
CA ALA A 160 -1.88 -1.40 -1.98
C ALA A 160 -0.51 -0.83 -2.34
N ARG A 161 -0.33 0.48 -2.11
CA ARG A 161 0.98 1.15 -2.23
C ARG A 161 1.63 1.45 -0.90
N THR A 162 0.83 1.49 0.16
CA THR A 162 1.27 1.75 1.53
C THR A 162 0.48 0.84 2.45
N GLN A 163 1.04 0.55 3.63
CA GLN A 163 0.29 -0.14 4.66
C GLN A 163 -0.64 0.86 5.37
N ALA A 164 -1.80 0.37 5.81
CA ALA A 164 -2.72 1.11 6.66
C ALA A 164 -2.91 0.35 7.95
N GLU A 165 -3.03 1.07 9.07
CA GLU A 165 -3.21 0.44 10.38
C GLU A 165 -4.48 -0.42 10.40
N GLY A 166 -4.36 -1.65 10.88
CA GLY A 166 -5.46 -2.61 10.92
C GLY A 166 -5.91 -3.14 9.56
N TRP A 167 -5.14 -2.93 8.48
CA TRP A 167 -5.36 -3.54 7.17
C TRP A 167 -4.19 -4.46 6.82
N ASP A 168 -4.52 -5.67 6.37
CA ASP A 168 -3.55 -6.44 5.59
C ASP A 168 -3.36 -5.78 4.23
N SER A 169 -2.17 -5.93 3.65
CA SER A 169 -1.83 -5.31 2.37
C SER A 169 -1.22 -6.34 1.42
N TRP A 170 -1.58 -6.22 0.14
CA TRP A 170 -0.88 -6.88 -0.95
C TRP A 170 -0.72 -5.91 -2.12
N GLY A 171 0.51 -5.73 -2.61
CA GLY A 171 0.84 -4.87 -3.75
C GLY A 171 2.34 -4.77 -3.99
N ASN A 172 2.72 -4.26 -5.17
CA ASN A 172 4.13 -4.21 -5.59
C ASN A 172 4.94 -3.12 -4.87
N GLU A 173 4.27 -2.17 -4.22
CA GLU A 173 4.89 -0.99 -3.59
C GLU A 173 4.81 -1.01 -2.05
N CYS A 174 4.29 -2.08 -1.45
CA CYS A 174 4.13 -2.20 0.00
C CYS A 174 4.75 -3.47 0.58
N ILE A 175 4.83 -3.54 1.90
CA ILE A 175 5.10 -4.79 2.60
C ILE A 175 3.84 -5.65 2.52
N ASN A 176 3.99 -6.86 1.97
CA ASN A 176 2.87 -7.78 1.77
C ASN A 176 2.59 -8.61 3.02
N SER A 177 1.33 -8.67 3.45
CA SER A 177 0.84 -9.60 4.48
C SER A 177 0.64 -11.02 3.93
N LEU A 178 0.38 -11.13 2.63
CA LEU A 178 0.22 -12.40 1.93
C LEU A 178 0.85 -12.37 0.53
N GLU A 179 1.16 -13.53 -0.04
CA GLU A 179 1.67 -13.68 -1.41
C GLU A 179 0.54 -14.22 -2.29
N LEU A 180 0.08 -13.41 -3.25
CA LEU A 180 -0.83 -13.85 -4.32
C LEU A 180 -0.03 -14.13 -5.57
N THR A 181 -0.08 -15.40 -5.99
CA THR A 181 0.37 -15.82 -7.32
C THR A 181 -0.83 -16.38 -8.08
N PRO A 182 -0.86 -16.29 -9.42
CA PRO A 182 -1.88 -16.98 -10.19
C PRO A 182 -1.98 -18.44 -9.74
N ALA A 183 -3.19 -18.87 -9.35
CA ALA A 183 -3.51 -20.21 -8.84
C ALA A 183 -2.98 -20.61 -7.44
N THR A 184 -2.32 -19.75 -6.65
CA THR A 184 -1.93 -20.11 -5.28
C THR A 184 -1.84 -18.89 -4.35
N ILE A 185 -2.40 -19.04 -3.14
CA ILE A 185 -2.20 -18.12 -2.01
C ILE A 185 -1.22 -18.72 -1.03
N ARG A 186 -0.22 -17.93 -0.62
CA ARG A 186 0.63 -18.26 0.52
C ARG A 186 0.55 -17.12 1.52
N THR A 187 0.58 -17.41 2.81
CA THR A 187 0.91 -16.37 3.78
C THR A 187 2.29 -15.85 3.39
N ALA A 188 2.41 -14.54 3.23
CA ALA A 188 3.72 -13.96 3.05
C ALA A 188 4.44 -14.29 4.35
N PRO A 189 5.74 -14.62 4.30
CA PRO A 189 6.51 -14.44 5.50
C PRO A 189 6.21 -13.01 5.94
N GLN A 190 5.63 -12.82 7.14
CA GLN A 190 5.62 -11.50 7.74
C GLN A 190 7.06 -11.03 7.58
N LYS A 191 7.28 -9.93 6.86
CA LYS A 191 8.38 -9.07 7.26
C LYS A 191 7.97 -8.59 8.65
N GLN A 192 8.20 -9.45 9.64
CA GLN A 192 8.78 -8.97 10.87
C GLN A 192 9.83 -7.94 10.44
N LEU A 193 9.99 -6.89 11.23
CA LEU A 193 11.28 -6.24 11.34
C LEU A 193 12.30 -7.26 11.89
N GLN A 194 12.57 -8.33 11.16
CA GLN A 194 13.52 -9.41 11.36
C GLN A 194 13.76 -9.94 9.93
N ASN A 195 14.72 -9.39 9.19
CA ASN A 195 16.13 -9.46 9.53
C ASN A 195 16.72 -8.12 10.00
N ILE A 196 16.59 -7.80 11.30
CA ILE A 196 17.85 -7.69 12.06
C ILE A 196 18.30 -9.14 12.13
N PRO A 197 19.30 -9.56 11.34
CA PRO A 197 19.86 -10.89 11.48
C PRO A 197 20.09 -11.19 12.95
N GLU A 198 19.62 -12.37 13.37
CA GLU A 198 20.28 -13.17 14.41
C GLU A 198 21.77 -12.86 14.31
N ILE A 199 22.29 -12.11 15.29
CA ILE A 199 23.68 -11.65 15.44
C ILE A 199 24.49 -11.95 14.18
N ILE A 200 24.51 -11.04 13.18
CA ILE A 200 25.55 -11.16 12.15
C ILE A 200 26.85 -11.21 12.94
N PRO A 201 27.71 -12.22 12.75
CA PRO A 201 29.10 -12.05 13.13
C PRO A 201 29.59 -10.91 12.25
N VAL A 202 29.52 -9.69 12.77
CA VAL A 202 30.03 -8.51 12.09
C VAL A 202 31.53 -8.80 11.95
N PRO A 203 32.07 -8.92 10.73
CA PRO A 203 33.49 -9.16 10.57
C PRO A 203 34.23 -8.03 11.28
N GLU A 204 35.31 -8.34 11.99
CA GLU A 204 36.19 -7.34 12.58
C GLU A 204 36.72 -6.44 11.46
N THR A 205 36.05 -5.33 11.23
CA THR A 205 36.51 -4.35 10.25
C THR A 205 37.62 -3.55 10.92
N GLY A 206 38.87 -3.82 10.56
CA GLY A 206 40.03 -3.00 10.95
C GLY A 206 40.06 -1.59 10.33
N ASN A 207 38.92 -1.10 9.83
CA ASN A 207 38.82 0.20 9.17
C ASN A 207 38.30 1.24 10.18
N THR A 208 39.17 2.18 10.55
CA THR A 208 38.90 3.20 11.58
C THR A 208 38.57 4.57 11.00
N VAL A 209 38.53 4.70 9.65
CA VAL A 209 38.33 5.97 8.95
C VAL A 209 36.99 5.94 8.22
N TRP A 210 36.14 6.92 8.54
CA TRP A 210 34.78 7.03 7.99
C TRP A 210 34.55 8.34 7.25
N PRO A 211 33.75 8.36 6.16
CA PRO A 211 33.33 9.58 5.50
C PRO A 211 32.64 10.56 6.46
N VAL A 212 32.76 11.86 6.21
CA VAL A 212 32.21 12.92 7.07
C VAL A 212 30.71 12.74 7.31
N GLU A 213 29.94 12.32 6.30
CA GLU A 213 28.49 12.15 6.45
C GLU A 213 28.13 10.95 7.34
N VAL A 214 28.97 9.92 7.40
CA VAL A 214 28.77 8.77 8.30
C VAL A 214 28.92 9.23 9.75
N ASN A 215 29.93 10.06 10.03
CA ASN A 215 30.10 10.67 11.35
C ASN A 215 28.95 11.64 11.69
N LEU A 216 28.45 12.39 10.71
CA LEU A 216 27.28 13.28 10.90
C LEU A 216 26.02 12.51 11.30
N TYR A 217 25.79 11.33 10.72
CA TYR A 217 24.67 10.48 11.10
C TYR A 217 24.90 9.80 12.44
N PHE A 218 26.11 9.29 12.71
CA PHE A 218 26.47 8.69 13.99
C PHE A 218 26.24 9.64 15.17
N ASN A 219 26.63 10.91 15.03
CA ASN A 219 26.43 11.93 16.06
C ASN A 219 24.95 12.26 16.34
N LYS A 220 24.04 11.86 15.44
CA LYS A 220 22.58 12.01 15.63
C LYS A 220 21.94 10.78 16.26
N VAL A 221 22.69 9.70 16.49
CA VAL A 221 22.20 8.48 17.10
C VAL A 221 22.31 8.58 18.63
N PRO A 222 21.19 8.60 19.38
CA PRO A 222 21.22 8.66 20.84
C PRO A 222 21.95 7.45 21.44
N GLY A 223 22.77 7.67 22.47
CA GLY A 223 23.49 6.63 23.20
C GLY A 223 24.65 5.96 22.44
N ALA A 224 24.87 6.28 21.15
CA ALA A 224 25.87 5.58 20.34
C ALA A 224 27.31 5.88 20.78
N ALA A 225 27.57 7.09 21.25
CA ALA A 225 28.89 7.52 21.74
C ALA A 225 29.26 6.95 23.12
N GLU A 226 28.29 6.35 23.83
CA GLU A 226 28.49 5.77 25.17
C GLU A 226 28.86 4.29 25.13
N LEU A 227 28.69 3.65 23.97
CA LEU A 227 29.07 2.27 23.76
C LEU A 227 30.59 2.10 23.70
N PRO A 228 31.13 0.92 24.04
CA PRO A 228 32.53 0.56 23.78
C PRO A 228 32.92 0.82 22.32
N VAL A 229 34.18 1.26 22.10
CA VAL A 229 34.70 1.67 20.77
C VAL A 229 34.45 0.62 19.68
N ASP A 230 34.57 -0.66 20.01
CA ASP A 230 34.32 -1.76 19.06
C ASP A 230 32.86 -1.81 18.59
N LEU A 231 31.90 -1.43 19.45
CA LEU A 231 30.48 -1.35 19.10
C LEU A 231 30.18 -0.05 18.33
N GLN A 232 30.86 1.05 18.65
CA GLN A 232 30.76 2.29 17.88
C GLN A 232 31.19 2.07 16.42
N HIS A 233 32.30 1.36 16.20
CA HIS A 233 32.77 1.00 14.86
C HIS A 233 31.76 0.13 14.09
N LYS A 234 31.03 -0.77 14.78
CA LYS A 234 29.97 -1.56 14.17
C LYS A 234 28.79 -0.69 13.73
N ILE A 235 28.42 0.30 14.52
CA ILE A 235 27.35 1.26 14.17
C ILE A 235 27.79 2.12 12.98
N LEU A 236 29.03 2.63 12.98
CA LEU A 236 29.59 3.41 11.86
C LEU A 236 29.61 2.59 10.55
N GLY A 237 30.00 1.32 10.62
CA GLY A 237 29.95 0.41 9.47
C GLY A 237 28.53 0.17 8.95
N ASN A 238 27.57 0.03 9.86
CA ASN A 238 26.15 -0.14 9.51
C ASN A 238 25.57 1.12 8.83
N ILE A 239 25.86 2.30 9.37
CA ILE A 239 25.48 3.60 8.80
C ILE A 239 26.09 3.77 7.40
N ASN A 240 27.37 3.46 7.24
CA ASN A 240 28.05 3.58 5.95
C ASN A 240 27.42 2.67 4.88
N ARG A 241 27.08 1.42 5.24
CA ARG A 241 26.38 0.49 4.35
C ARG A 241 25.03 1.07 3.90
N MET A 242 24.19 1.50 4.85
CA MET A 242 22.86 2.04 4.52
C MET A 242 22.93 3.31 3.68
N LYS A 243 23.96 4.14 3.88
CA LYS A 243 24.23 5.31 3.04
C LYS A 243 24.55 4.90 1.60
N LEU A 244 25.42 3.89 1.40
CA LEU A 244 25.76 3.38 0.08
C LEU A 244 24.55 2.75 -0.63
N ASP A 245 23.64 2.15 0.13
CA ASP A 245 22.38 1.57 -0.37
C ASP A 245 21.30 2.63 -0.69
N GLY A 246 21.59 3.93 -0.51
CA GLY A 246 20.68 5.03 -0.85
C GLY A 246 19.51 5.21 0.11
N ILE A 247 19.60 4.69 1.35
CA ILE A 247 18.56 4.83 2.35
C ILE A 247 18.44 6.29 2.81
N PRO A 248 17.20 6.83 2.99
CA PRO A 248 17.01 8.20 3.47
C PRO A 248 17.66 8.45 4.85
N PRO A 249 18.22 9.65 5.10
CA PRO A 249 18.97 9.94 6.34
C PRO A 249 18.20 9.66 7.65
N ASP A 250 16.91 10.00 7.70
CA ASP A 250 16.10 9.80 8.91
C ASP A 250 15.89 8.30 9.21
N ALA A 251 15.77 7.48 8.17
CA ALA A 251 15.68 6.02 8.30
C ALA A 251 17.01 5.39 8.73
N ILE A 252 18.14 5.91 8.25
CA ILE A 252 19.49 5.51 8.70
C ILE A 252 19.65 5.76 10.19
N ILE A 253 19.28 6.95 10.67
CA ILE A 253 19.41 7.35 12.08
C ILE A 253 18.50 6.50 12.96
N ALA A 254 17.24 6.29 12.56
CA ALA A 254 16.30 5.46 13.30
C ALA A 254 16.78 4.01 13.43
N ALA A 255 17.26 3.41 12.34
CA ALA A 255 17.80 2.05 12.34
C ALA A 255 19.05 1.92 13.22
N ALA A 256 19.96 2.90 13.14
CA ALA A 256 21.15 2.94 13.98
C ALA A 256 20.79 3.12 15.46
N ALA A 257 19.78 3.92 15.82
CA ALA A 257 19.32 4.08 17.19
C ALA A 257 18.75 2.78 17.77
N THR A 258 17.97 2.03 16.98
CA THR A 258 17.50 0.70 17.39
C THR A 258 18.66 -0.26 17.63
N LEU A 259 19.68 -0.24 16.77
CA LEU A 259 20.87 -1.07 16.91
C LEU A 259 21.68 -0.72 18.17
N THR A 260 21.82 0.57 18.47
CA THR A 260 22.48 1.10 19.68
C THR A 260 21.80 0.61 20.95
N VAL A 261 20.46 0.65 21.02
CA VAL A 261 19.69 0.10 22.16
C VAL A 261 19.89 -1.41 22.29
N ALA A 262 19.85 -2.14 21.17
CA ALA A 262 20.09 -3.59 21.16
C ALA A 262 21.52 -3.96 21.61
N MET A 263 22.48 -3.05 21.45
CA MET A 263 23.87 -3.20 21.89
C MET A 263 24.10 -2.82 23.36
N GLY A 264 23.04 -2.46 24.11
CA GLY A 264 23.10 -2.21 25.55
C GLY A 264 23.31 -0.74 25.94
N ALA A 265 23.18 0.20 25.01
CA ALA A 265 23.09 1.61 25.37
C ALA A 265 21.77 1.87 26.09
N THR A 266 21.81 2.53 27.24
CA THR A 266 20.61 3.00 27.92
C THR A 266 20.00 4.15 27.14
N ALA A 267 18.69 4.09 26.89
CA ALA A 267 17.93 5.09 26.14
C ALA A 267 17.92 6.47 26.82
#